data_AF-A0A2E3TSN4-F1
#
_entry.id   AF-A0A2E3TSN4-F1
#
_cell.length_a   1.000
_cell.length_b   1.000
_cell.length_c   1.000
_cell.angle_alpha   90.00
_cell.angle_beta   90.00
_cell.angle_gamma   90.00
#
_symmetry.space_group_name_H-M   'P 1'
#
loop_
_entity.id
_entity.type
_entity.pdbx_description
1 polymer ?
#
loop_
_entity_poly.entity_id
_entity_poly.type
_entity_poly.pdbx_seq_one_letter_code
_entity_poly.pdbx_strand_id
1 'polypeptide(L)'
;MSSAFITCAVTGSGDTVGKSDKVPFTPEAIANDCIAAAKAGAAVVHIHVRDPITGAPSREVEYYAEVVDRVRSSNVDPVINLTAGMGGDVTFGSVERPLPLSEEGTDMVGATERLDHVRKILPEICTIDCGSMNFGEGDYVMTNTPSVLAEMARQVQELGVRPEIEVFDTGHLWQAKSLVEQGLIADPVMVQLCMGIPWGAPADLNTFMAMVNNIPESWTFSAFSIGRKQLEYVALAAIAGGNVRVGLEDNLYLDRGQLATNHDLVERAAAILSGMNIDIMNADDVREKMQLTRHG
;
A
#
# COMPACT_ATOMS: atom_id res chain seq x y z
N MET A 1 1.29 6.55 -26.35
CA MET A 1 2.02 7.34 -25.34
C MET A 1 2.06 6.51 -24.07
N SER A 2 3.08 6.67 -23.22
CA SER A 2 3.13 5.98 -21.93
C SER A 2 2.11 6.60 -20.97
N SER A 3 1.39 5.76 -20.22
CA SER A 3 0.47 6.20 -19.18
C SER A 3 0.78 5.55 -17.84
N ALA A 4 0.47 6.25 -16.75
CA ALA A 4 0.64 5.78 -15.38
C ALA A 4 -0.52 6.29 -14.50
N PHE A 5 -0.91 5.53 -13.49
CA PHE A 5 -1.80 6.03 -12.44
C PHE A 5 -0.99 6.40 -11.18
N ILE A 6 -1.59 7.24 -10.35
CA ILE A 6 -1.06 7.63 -9.04
C ILE A 6 -1.92 6.97 -7.96
N THR A 7 -1.27 6.20 -7.09
CA THR A 7 -1.83 5.76 -5.80
C THR A 7 -1.42 6.73 -4.70
N CYS A 8 -2.37 7.19 -3.87
CA CYS A 8 -2.08 7.98 -2.68
C CYS A 8 -2.28 7.14 -1.42
N ALA A 9 -1.18 6.85 -0.70
CA ALA A 9 -1.17 6.16 0.58
C ALA A 9 -1.29 7.18 1.73
N VAL A 10 -2.49 7.32 2.28
CA VAL A 10 -2.87 8.57 2.98
C VAL A 10 -2.34 8.69 4.40
N THR A 11 -2.10 7.59 5.11
CA THR A 11 -1.74 7.64 6.54
C THR A 11 -0.82 6.53 7.04
N GLY A 12 -0.98 5.30 6.55
CA GLY A 12 -0.21 4.14 7.00
C GLY A 12 -0.42 3.71 8.45
N SER A 13 0.44 2.78 8.89
CA SER A 13 0.58 2.30 10.26
C SER A 13 1.90 2.72 10.92
N GLY A 14 2.75 3.50 10.24
CA GLY A 14 4.00 4.00 10.82
C GLY A 14 3.76 4.96 12.00
N ASP A 15 4.76 5.09 12.86
CA ASP A 15 4.82 6.13 13.90
C ASP A 15 5.08 7.50 13.26
N THR A 16 4.04 8.11 12.70
CA THR A 16 4.12 9.36 11.93
C THR A 16 3.26 10.49 12.49
N VAL A 17 2.17 10.17 13.19
CA VAL A 17 1.22 11.16 13.76
C VAL A 17 1.92 12.11 14.73
N GLY A 18 2.83 11.60 15.57
CA GLY A 18 3.61 12.44 16.49
C GLY A 18 4.67 13.32 15.81
N LYS A 19 4.95 13.10 14.52
CA LYS A 19 6.03 13.77 13.75
C LYS A 19 5.50 14.84 12.80
N SER A 20 4.21 14.87 12.52
CA SER A 20 3.57 15.84 11.62
C SER A 20 2.11 16.04 11.98
N ASP A 21 1.68 17.30 12.09
CA ASP A 21 0.28 17.69 12.28
C ASP A 21 -0.59 17.45 11.04
N LYS A 22 0.01 17.00 9.92
CA LYS A 22 -0.67 16.75 8.65
C LYS A 22 -1.10 15.30 8.44
N VAL A 23 -0.64 14.37 9.28
CA VAL A 23 -1.01 12.95 9.14
C VAL A 23 -2.44 12.75 9.63
N PRO A 24 -3.39 12.32 8.78
CA PRO A 24 -4.77 12.13 9.18
C PRO A 24 -4.92 10.84 9.99
N PHE A 25 -5.64 10.87 11.12
CA PHE A 25 -5.83 9.68 11.96
C PHE A 25 -7.27 9.40 12.39
N THR A 26 -8.18 10.38 12.34
CA THR A 26 -9.61 10.10 12.52
C THR A 26 -10.21 9.60 11.20
N PRO A 27 -11.25 8.74 11.23
CA PRO A 27 -11.91 8.30 10.00
C PRO A 27 -12.36 9.45 9.08
N GLU A 28 -12.89 10.53 9.67
CA GLU A 28 -13.26 11.72 8.92
C GLU A 28 -12.06 12.42 8.25
N ALA A 29 -10.94 12.58 8.98
CA ALA A 29 -9.73 13.19 8.42
C ALA A 29 -9.15 12.33 7.29
N ILE A 30 -9.10 11.01 7.48
CA ILE A 30 -8.60 10.06 6.48
C ILE A 30 -9.47 10.12 5.21
N ALA A 31 -10.80 10.12 5.35
CA ALA A 31 -11.71 10.22 4.21
C ALA A 31 -11.56 11.56 3.46
N ASN A 32 -11.43 12.68 4.20
CA ASN A 32 -11.22 13.99 3.60
C ASN A 32 -9.90 14.05 2.80
N ASP A 33 -8.83 13.46 3.32
CA ASP A 33 -7.55 13.37 2.63
C ASP A 33 -7.61 12.46 1.39
N CYS A 34 -8.35 11.35 1.45
CA CYS A 34 -8.61 10.51 0.26
C CYS A 34 -9.30 11.32 -0.85
N ILE A 35 -10.35 12.07 -0.50
CA ILE A 35 -11.10 12.91 -1.45
C ILE A 35 -10.21 14.03 -2.01
N ALA A 36 -9.39 14.67 -1.17
CA ALA A 36 -8.47 15.71 -1.60
C ALA A 36 -7.37 15.17 -2.54
N ALA A 37 -6.79 14.02 -2.21
CA ALA A 37 -5.80 13.34 -3.04
C ALA A 37 -6.39 12.94 -4.41
N ALA A 38 -7.62 12.41 -4.42
CA ALA A 38 -8.30 12.05 -5.65
C ALA A 38 -8.57 13.27 -6.56
N LYS A 39 -9.01 14.40 -5.97
CA LYS A 39 -9.17 15.68 -6.70
C LYS A 39 -7.85 16.21 -7.27
N ALA A 40 -6.72 15.93 -6.62
CA ALA A 40 -5.40 16.32 -7.09
C ALA A 40 -4.85 15.42 -8.22
N GLY A 41 -5.51 14.30 -8.51
CA GLY A 41 -5.13 13.39 -9.60
C GLY A 41 -4.75 11.97 -9.16
N ALA A 42 -4.92 11.60 -7.88
CA ALA A 42 -4.79 10.21 -7.47
C ALA A 42 -5.95 9.38 -8.02
N ALA A 43 -5.64 8.32 -8.77
CA ALA A 43 -6.65 7.38 -9.27
C ALA A 43 -7.04 6.35 -8.20
N VAL A 44 -6.09 6.02 -7.32
CA VAL A 44 -6.26 5.03 -6.24
C VAL A 44 -5.93 5.69 -4.92
N VAL A 45 -6.71 5.41 -3.88
CA VAL A 45 -6.41 5.78 -2.48
C VAL A 45 -6.15 4.52 -1.67
N HIS A 46 -4.95 4.41 -1.09
CA HIS A 46 -4.55 3.33 -0.20
C HIS A 46 -4.76 3.76 1.26
N ILE A 47 -5.52 2.96 1.99
CA ILE A 47 -6.11 3.34 3.28
C ILE A 47 -5.68 2.36 4.37
N HIS A 48 -5.10 2.93 5.41
CA HIS A 48 -5.05 2.39 6.76
C HIS A 48 -6.01 3.18 7.65
N VAL A 49 -6.36 2.61 8.81
CA VAL A 49 -7.05 3.36 9.88
C VAL A 49 -6.21 3.39 11.14
N ARG A 50 -6.55 4.34 12.01
CA ARG A 50 -5.87 4.60 13.26
C ARG A 50 -6.91 4.79 14.36
N ASP A 51 -6.48 4.60 15.59
CA ASP A 51 -7.28 4.94 16.75
C ASP A 51 -7.59 6.46 16.74
N PRO A 52 -8.87 6.86 16.76
CA PRO A 52 -9.27 8.26 16.55
C PRO A 52 -8.95 9.18 17.73
N ILE A 53 -8.42 8.66 18.84
CA ILE A 53 -8.05 9.42 20.02
C ILE A 53 -6.53 9.58 20.09
N THR A 54 -5.80 8.50 19.88
CA THR A 54 -4.35 8.40 20.11
C THR A 54 -3.53 8.50 18.82
N GLY A 55 -4.12 8.20 17.67
CA GLY A 55 -3.42 8.09 16.38
C GLY A 55 -2.61 6.81 16.20
N ALA A 56 -2.67 5.88 17.17
CA ALA A 56 -2.03 4.57 17.06
C ALA A 56 -2.62 3.77 15.88
N PRO A 57 -1.84 2.88 15.23
CA PRO A 57 -2.37 2.00 14.17
C PRO A 57 -3.55 1.18 14.68
N SER A 58 -4.55 0.97 13.83
CA SER A 58 -5.74 0.19 14.18
C SER A 58 -6.20 -0.66 13.00
N ARG A 59 -6.76 -1.83 13.30
CA ARG A 59 -7.46 -2.67 12.33
C ARG A 59 -8.95 -2.83 12.64
N GLU A 60 -9.52 -1.90 13.41
CA GLU A 60 -10.94 -1.89 13.73
C GLU A 60 -11.79 -1.72 12.47
N VAL A 61 -12.68 -2.67 12.23
CA VAL A 61 -13.46 -2.77 10.99
C VAL A 61 -14.39 -1.56 10.82
N GLU A 62 -14.92 -1.05 11.93
CA GLU A 62 -15.83 0.10 11.97
C GLU A 62 -15.15 1.38 11.48
N TYR A 63 -13.85 1.55 11.77
CA TYR A 63 -13.11 2.73 11.30
C TYR A 63 -12.90 2.65 9.78
N TYR A 64 -12.57 1.47 9.24
CA TYR A 64 -12.49 1.30 7.79
C TYR A 64 -13.83 1.56 7.11
N ALA A 65 -14.91 1.02 7.69
CA ALA A 65 -16.26 1.20 7.15
C ALA A 65 -16.64 2.68 7.11
N GLU A 66 -16.38 3.43 8.19
CA GLU A 66 -16.67 4.87 8.22
C GLU A 66 -15.86 5.65 7.16
N VAL A 67 -14.57 5.37 7.00
CA VAL A 67 -13.75 6.01 5.96
C VAL A 67 -14.35 5.75 4.58
N VAL A 68 -14.61 4.48 4.26
CA VAL A 68 -15.09 4.09 2.93
C VAL A 68 -16.50 4.62 2.66
N ASP A 69 -17.39 4.60 3.64
CA ASP A 69 -18.74 5.17 3.51
C ASP A 69 -18.69 6.67 3.21
N ARG A 70 -17.79 7.41 3.86
CA ARG A 70 -17.59 8.85 3.61
C ARG A 70 -17.02 9.11 2.21
N VAL A 71 -16.04 8.32 1.77
CA VAL A 71 -15.46 8.44 0.42
C VAL A 71 -16.50 8.12 -0.66
N ARG A 72 -17.21 6.98 -0.53
CA ARG A 72 -18.27 6.54 -1.47
C ARG A 72 -19.46 7.49 -1.51
N SER A 73 -19.77 8.17 -0.40
CA SER A 73 -20.85 9.17 -0.32
C SER A 73 -20.45 10.56 -0.84
N SER A 74 -19.19 10.75 -1.23
CA SER A 74 -18.71 12.01 -1.79
C SER A 74 -19.01 12.11 -3.29
N ASN A 75 -18.76 13.28 -3.89
CA ASN A 75 -18.85 13.48 -5.35
C ASN A 75 -17.54 13.15 -6.07
N VAL A 76 -16.66 12.35 -5.46
CA VAL A 76 -15.36 11.94 -6.01
C VAL A 76 -15.27 10.42 -5.90
N ASP A 77 -14.76 9.78 -6.96
CA ASP A 77 -14.85 8.33 -7.12
C ASP A 77 -13.48 7.68 -7.40
N PRO A 78 -12.53 7.75 -6.45
CA PRO A 78 -11.26 7.05 -6.59
C PRO A 78 -11.44 5.54 -6.44
N VAL A 79 -10.50 4.77 -6.98
CA VAL A 79 -10.38 3.35 -6.65
C VAL A 79 -9.96 3.22 -5.18
N ILE A 80 -10.70 2.40 -4.42
CA ILE A 80 -10.42 2.16 -3.01
C ILE A 80 -9.51 0.94 -2.87
N ASN A 81 -8.32 1.15 -2.29
CA ASN A 81 -7.39 0.12 -1.88
C ASN A 81 -7.31 0.10 -0.34
N LEU A 82 -7.70 -1.01 0.30
CA LEU A 82 -7.56 -1.17 1.74
C LEU A 82 -6.34 -2.03 2.06
N THR A 83 -5.55 -1.63 3.05
CA THR A 83 -4.49 -2.51 3.56
C THR A 83 -5.06 -3.84 4.05
N ALA A 84 -4.39 -4.96 3.81
CA ALA A 84 -4.59 -6.19 4.58
C ALA A 84 -3.28 -6.71 5.19
N GLY A 85 -2.27 -5.85 5.33
CA GLY A 85 -0.99 -6.19 5.94
C GLY A 85 -1.04 -6.30 7.47
N MET A 86 -1.97 -5.58 8.11
CA MET A 86 -2.11 -5.55 9.57
C MET A 86 -2.51 -6.90 10.17
N GLY A 87 -2.13 -7.14 11.43
CA GLY A 87 -2.37 -8.43 12.08
C GLY A 87 -1.33 -9.49 11.75
N GLY A 88 -0.19 -9.07 11.19
CA GLY A 88 0.97 -9.89 10.88
C GLY A 88 2.24 -9.49 11.58
N ASP A 89 2.11 -8.86 12.73
CA ASP A 89 3.20 -8.22 13.41
C ASP A 89 3.67 -9.08 14.56
N VAL A 90 4.93 -9.54 14.50
CA VAL A 90 5.54 -10.34 15.56
C VAL A 90 6.72 -9.57 16.12
N THR A 91 6.68 -9.26 17.41
CA THR A 91 7.82 -8.70 18.13
C THR A 91 8.36 -9.73 19.10
N PHE A 92 9.63 -10.10 18.93
CA PHE A 92 10.27 -11.08 19.82
C PHE A 92 10.61 -10.47 21.19
N GLY A 93 10.86 -11.34 22.18
CA GLY A 93 11.47 -10.93 23.45
C GLY A 93 12.92 -10.46 23.26
N SER A 94 13.65 -10.29 24.36
CA SER A 94 15.02 -9.77 24.29
C SER A 94 15.99 -10.69 23.55
N VAL A 95 17.13 -10.16 23.10
CA VAL A 95 18.18 -10.92 22.39
C VAL A 95 18.70 -12.15 23.17
N GLU A 96 18.64 -12.13 24.50
CA GLU A 96 19.05 -13.27 25.36
C GLU A 96 17.89 -14.24 25.65
N ARG A 97 16.65 -13.79 25.48
CA ARG A 97 15.42 -14.56 25.73
C ARG A 97 14.34 -14.16 24.71
N PRO A 98 14.43 -14.61 23.46
CA PRO A 98 13.54 -14.20 22.38
C PRO A 98 12.09 -14.69 22.57
N LEU A 99 11.86 -15.65 23.48
CA LEU A 99 10.55 -16.15 23.85
C LEU A 99 10.30 -16.00 25.36
N PRO A 100 9.04 -15.75 25.80
CA PRO A 100 7.84 -15.53 24.97
C PRO A 100 7.94 -14.25 24.12
N LEU A 101 7.08 -14.14 23.11
CA LEU A 101 6.95 -12.92 22.29
C LEU A 101 6.58 -11.73 23.18
N SER A 102 6.96 -10.53 22.74
CA SER A 102 6.56 -9.29 23.40
C SER A 102 5.05 -9.08 23.25
N GLU A 103 4.35 -8.75 24.33
CA GLU A 103 2.95 -8.29 24.26
C GLU A 103 2.87 -6.91 23.58
N GLU A 104 3.89 -6.07 23.78
CA GLU A 104 4.01 -4.79 23.09
C GLU A 104 4.54 -5.02 21.66
N GLY A 105 3.82 -4.49 20.67
CA GLY A 105 4.22 -4.57 19.26
C GLY A 105 3.86 -5.88 18.55
N THR A 106 3.36 -6.90 19.24
CA THR A 106 2.83 -8.11 18.59
C THR A 106 1.33 -7.97 18.35
N ASP A 107 0.92 -7.99 17.08
CA ASP A 107 -0.45 -8.21 16.62
C ASP A 107 -0.42 -9.29 15.54
N MET A 108 -0.57 -10.56 15.95
CA MET A 108 -0.51 -11.71 15.06
C MET A 108 -1.82 -12.49 15.12
N VAL A 109 -2.66 -12.33 14.08
CA VAL A 109 -3.97 -12.99 13.98
C VAL A 109 -4.06 -13.89 12.74
N GLY A 110 -5.15 -14.66 12.68
CA GLY A 110 -5.39 -15.59 11.57
C GLY A 110 -5.69 -14.88 10.25
N ALA A 111 -5.41 -15.56 9.14
CA ALA A 111 -5.63 -15.06 7.77
C ALA A 111 -7.05 -14.51 7.55
N THR A 112 -8.07 -15.20 8.08
CA THR A 112 -9.48 -14.78 7.96
C THR A 112 -9.75 -13.47 8.69
N GLU A 113 -9.21 -13.31 9.90
CA GLU A 113 -9.43 -12.11 10.74
C GLU A 113 -8.75 -10.88 10.12
N ARG A 114 -7.57 -11.04 9.50
CA ARG A 114 -6.92 -9.97 8.73
C ARG A 114 -7.76 -9.45 7.56
N LEU A 115 -8.77 -10.20 7.12
CA LEU A 115 -9.63 -9.87 5.98
C LEU A 115 -11.05 -9.50 6.40
N ASP A 116 -11.34 -9.34 7.70
CA ASP A 116 -12.70 -9.04 8.17
C ASP A 116 -13.24 -7.73 7.60
N HIS A 117 -12.42 -6.67 7.53
CA HIS A 117 -12.80 -5.40 6.92
C HIS A 117 -12.94 -5.52 5.40
N VAL A 118 -12.05 -6.24 4.71
CA VAL A 118 -12.16 -6.50 3.26
C VAL A 118 -13.48 -7.21 2.95
N ARG A 119 -13.82 -8.25 3.73
CA ARG A 119 -15.07 -9.02 3.56
C ARG A 119 -16.32 -8.19 3.80
N LYS A 120 -16.29 -7.30 4.80
CA LYS A 120 -17.45 -6.47 5.16
C LYS A 120 -17.66 -5.32 4.18
N ILE A 121 -16.57 -4.72 3.68
CA ILE A 121 -16.59 -3.45 2.95
C ILE A 121 -16.51 -3.66 1.43
N LEU A 122 -15.86 -4.75 1.00
CA LEU A 122 -15.61 -5.11 -0.39
C LEU A 122 -14.97 -3.95 -1.17
N PRO A 123 -13.72 -3.57 -0.86
CA PRO A 123 -13.00 -2.59 -1.67
C PRO A 123 -12.70 -3.17 -3.06
N GLU A 124 -12.29 -2.33 -4.00
CA GLU A 124 -11.90 -2.79 -5.34
C GLU A 124 -10.54 -3.50 -5.30
N ILE A 125 -9.64 -2.99 -4.46
CA ILE A 125 -8.30 -3.51 -4.22
C ILE A 125 -8.09 -3.72 -2.72
N CYS A 126 -7.30 -4.72 -2.36
CA CYS A 126 -6.65 -4.75 -1.05
C CYS A 126 -5.19 -5.18 -1.15
N THR A 127 -4.34 -4.74 -0.23
CA THR A 127 -2.92 -5.15 -0.24
C THR A 127 -2.73 -6.55 0.35
N ILE A 128 -1.72 -7.26 -0.14
CA ILE A 128 -1.18 -8.46 0.50
C ILE A 128 0.34 -8.33 0.56
N ASP A 129 0.88 -8.23 1.77
CA ASP A 129 2.31 -8.12 2.00
C ASP A 129 2.95 -9.48 1.76
N CYS A 130 3.57 -9.66 0.59
CA CYS A 130 4.06 -10.94 0.16
C CYS A 130 5.38 -11.23 0.87
N GLY A 131 5.40 -12.24 1.75
CA GLY A 131 6.61 -12.72 2.42
C GLY A 131 6.82 -12.16 3.82
N SER A 132 7.74 -12.80 4.55
CA SER A 132 8.12 -12.39 5.91
C SER A 132 9.53 -11.80 5.89
N MET A 133 9.75 -10.73 6.64
CA MET A 133 11.04 -10.05 6.73
C MET A 133 11.19 -9.28 8.04
N ASN A 134 12.44 -9.02 8.42
CA ASN A 134 12.71 -7.98 9.41
C ASN A 134 12.15 -6.66 8.87
N PHE A 135 11.47 -5.87 9.70
CA PHE A 135 10.79 -4.67 9.24
C PHE A 135 11.06 -3.53 10.22
N GLY A 136 11.79 -2.50 9.78
CA GLY A 136 12.11 -1.36 10.65
C GLY A 136 13.19 -1.66 11.69
N GLU A 137 12.96 -1.25 12.94
CA GLU A 137 13.96 -1.34 14.03
C GLU A 137 13.58 -2.38 15.09
N GLY A 138 14.57 -2.77 15.90
CA GLY A 138 14.36 -3.66 17.04
C GLY A 138 14.09 -5.12 16.65
N ASP A 139 13.20 -5.75 17.40
CA ASP A 139 12.92 -7.19 17.35
C ASP A 139 11.63 -7.51 16.56
N TYR A 140 11.20 -6.61 15.70
CA TYR A 140 9.97 -6.70 14.90
C TYR A 140 10.18 -7.41 13.56
N VAL A 141 9.34 -8.40 13.29
CA VAL A 141 9.24 -9.17 12.05
C VAL A 141 7.84 -9.07 11.49
N MET A 142 7.71 -8.51 10.28
CA MET A 142 6.49 -8.62 9.49
C MET A 142 6.37 -10.07 9.01
N THR A 143 5.28 -10.73 9.40
CA THR A 143 5.13 -12.19 9.32
C THR A 143 3.95 -12.57 8.42
N ASN A 144 4.29 -13.02 7.21
CA ASN A 144 3.38 -13.59 6.22
C ASN A 144 3.95 -14.92 5.73
N THR A 145 3.55 -16.02 6.38
CA THR A 145 4.00 -17.36 5.99
C THR A 145 3.35 -17.78 4.66
N PRO A 146 3.94 -18.72 3.90
CA PRO A 146 3.36 -19.19 2.65
C PRO A 146 1.91 -19.69 2.77
N SER A 147 1.55 -20.34 3.89
CA SER A 147 0.18 -20.81 4.11
C SER A 147 -0.81 -19.68 4.41
N VAL A 148 -0.39 -18.65 5.17
CA VAL A 148 -1.22 -17.46 5.40
C VAL A 148 -1.46 -16.73 4.09
N LEU A 149 -0.42 -16.54 3.28
CA LEU A 149 -0.52 -15.88 1.97
C LEU A 149 -1.43 -16.63 1.00
N ALA A 150 -1.28 -17.95 0.92
CA ALA A 150 -2.12 -18.78 0.07
C ALA A 150 -3.60 -18.68 0.48
N GLU A 151 -3.87 -18.71 1.79
CA GLU A 151 -5.24 -18.61 2.31
C GLU A 151 -5.83 -17.21 2.11
N MET A 152 -5.07 -16.14 2.36
CA MET A 152 -5.51 -14.77 2.10
C MET A 152 -5.78 -14.54 0.62
N ALA A 153 -4.88 -14.97 -0.27
CA ALA A 153 -5.07 -14.85 -1.73
C ALA A 153 -6.34 -15.58 -2.19
N ARG A 154 -6.57 -16.81 -1.71
CA ARG A 154 -7.79 -17.58 -1.99
C ARG A 154 -9.05 -16.81 -1.57
N GLN A 155 -9.08 -16.29 -0.35
CA GLN A 155 -10.24 -15.56 0.17
C GLN A 155 -10.48 -14.23 -0.56
N VAL A 156 -9.42 -13.48 -0.85
CA VAL A 156 -9.50 -12.21 -1.61
C VAL A 156 -10.06 -12.47 -3.01
N GLN A 157 -9.60 -13.51 -3.69
CA GLN A 157 -10.13 -13.93 -4.98
C GLN A 157 -11.62 -14.32 -4.91
N GLU A 158 -12.03 -15.07 -3.87
CA GLU A 158 -13.44 -15.44 -3.65
C GLU A 158 -14.35 -14.23 -3.38
N LEU A 159 -13.82 -13.16 -2.78
CA LEU A 159 -14.54 -11.91 -2.56
C LEU A 159 -14.66 -11.05 -3.82
N GLY A 160 -13.99 -11.41 -4.92
CA GLY A 160 -13.94 -10.58 -6.12
C GLY A 160 -13.19 -9.27 -5.91
N VAL A 161 -12.23 -9.26 -4.98
CA VAL A 161 -11.33 -8.13 -4.70
C VAL A 161 -9.98 -8.40 -5.38
N ARG A 162 -9.35 -7.37 -5.93
CA ARG A 162 -8.04 -7.51 -6.57
C ARG A 162 -6.92 -7.38 -5.53
N PRO A 163 -6.02 -8.36 -5.37
CA PRO A 163 -4.85 -8.15 -4.51
C PRO A 163 -3.82 -7.25 -5.20
N GLU A 164 -3.41 -6.17 -4.52
CA GLU A 164 -2.14 -5.50 -4.79
C GLU A 164 -1.05 -6.22 -3.98
N ILE A 165 -0.18 -6.96 -4.66
CA ILE A 165 0.83 -7.79 -3.99
C ILE A 165 2.04 -6.91 -3.65
N GLU A 166 2.24 -6.62 -2.36
CA GLU A 166 3.37 -5.80 -1.92
C GLU A 166 4.65 -6.67 -1.86
N VAL A 167 5.65 -6.25 -2.63
CA VAL A 167 6.91 -6.97 -2.85
C VAL A 167 8.04 -6.13 -2.31
N PHE A 168 8.59 -6.56 -1.18
CA PHE A 168 9.68 -5.89 -0.47
C PHE A 168 11.07 -6.43 -0.83
N ASP A 169 11.16 -7.60 -1.48
CA ASP A 169 12.42 -8.19 -1.94
C ASP A 169 12.17 -9.14 -3.13
N THR A 170 13.24 -9.54 -3.82
CA THR A 170 13.25 -10.49 -4.92
C THR A 170 12.61 -11.85 -4.58
N GLY A 171 12.80 -12.33 -3.35
CA GLY A 171 12.14 -13.56 -2.87
C GLY A 171 10.63 -13.43 -2.79
N HIS A 172 10.13 -12.23 -2.47
CA HIS A 172 8.70 -11.94 -2.40
C HIS A 172 8.07 -11.93 -3.80
N LEU A 173 8.79 -11.42 -4.81
CA LEU A 173 8.35 -11.49 -6.21
C LEU A 173 8.27 -12.94 -6.70
N TRP A 174 9.24 -13.77 -6.30
CA TRP A 174 9.19 -15.20 -6.62
C TRP A 174 7.99 -15.89 -5.96
N GLN A 175 7.69 -15.55 -4.70
CA GLN A 175 6.52 -16.07 -4.00
C GLN A 175 5.21 -15.61 -4.66
N ALA A 176 5.11 -14.35 -5.11
CA ALA A 176 3.97 -13.83 -5.86
C ALA A 176 3.71 -14.66 -7.14
N LYS A 177 4.78 -14.97 -7.90
CA LYS A 177 4.68 -15.86 -9.08
C LYS A 177 4.15 -17.24 -8.71
N SER A 178 4.61 -17.81 -7.59
CA SER A 178 4.11 -19.09 -7.11
C SER A 178 2.61 -19.06 -6.76
N LEU A 179 2.10 -17.95 -6.18
CA LEU A 179 0.67 -17.81 -5.90
C LEU A 179 -0.17 -17.74 -7.19
N VAL A 180 0.33 -17.05 -8.21
CA VAL A 180 -0.29 -17.00 -9.55
C VAL A 180 -0.28 -18.38 -10.22
N GLU A 181 0.85 -19.09 -10.19
CA GLU A 181 0.97 -20.46 -10.73
C GLU A 181 0.02 -21.46 -10.06
N GLN A 182 -0.29 -21.25 -8.78
CA GLN A 182 -1.28 -22.05 -8.02
C GLN A 182 -2.74 -21.68 -8.37
N GLY A 183 -2.98 -20.66 -9.19
CA GLY A 183 -4.33 -20.18 -9.53
C GLY A 183 -5.03 -19.42 -8.40
N LEU A 184 -4.25 -18.94 -7.41
CA LEU A 184 -4.76 -18.18 -6.26
C LEU A 184 -4.87 -16.68 -6.53
N ILE A 185 -4.27 -16.21 -7.63
CA ILE A 185 -4.34 -14.84 -8.08
C ILE A 185 -4.63 -14.86 -9.58
N ALA A 186 -5.84 -14.42 -9.94
CA ALA A 186 -6.26 -14.30 -11.33
C ALA A 186 -5.61 -13.09 -12.02
N ASP A 187 -5.55 -13.10 -13.35
CA ASP A 187 -5.25 -11.91 -14.15
C ASP A 187 -6.38 -10.85 -14.06
N PRO A 188 -6.09 -9.56 -14.29
CA PRO A 188 -4.76 -8.96 -14.38
C PRO A 188 -4.03 -8.95 -13.03
N VAL A 189 -2.77 -9.38 -13.00
CA VAL A 189 -1.95 -9.38 -11.77
C VAL A 189 -1.35 -7.99 -11.52
N MET A 190 -1.32 -7.59 -10.24
CA MET A 190 -0.73 -6.34 -9.77
C MET A 190 0.32 -6.58 -8.70
N VAL A 191 1.49 -5.97 -8.85
CA VAL A 191 2.53 -5.94 -7.80
C VAL A 191 2.93 -4.50 -7.45
N GLN A 192 3.27 -4.26 -6.20
CA GLN A 192 3.84 -3.00 -5.73
C GLN A 192 5.26 -3.24 -5.23
N LEU A 193 6.25 -2.64 -5.88
CA LEU A 193 7.64 -2.72 -5.43
C LEU A 193 7.87 -1.71 -4.30
N CYS A 194 8.13 -2.23 -3.10
CA CYS A 194 8.22 -1.46 -1.86
C CYS A 194 9.69 -1.20 -1.52
N MET A 195 10.23 -0.07 -1.97
CA MET A 195 11.68 0.16 -1.98
C MET A 195 12.15 1.01 -0.80
N GLY A 196 13.27 0.64 -0.19
CA GLY A 196 13.91 1.41 0.88
C GLY A 196 13.33 1.19 2.28
N ILE A 197 12.41 0.25 2.45
CA ILE A 197 12.04 -0.26 3.77
C ILE A 197 13.26 -0.95 4.38
N PRO A 198 13.65 -0.65 5.64
CA PRO A 198 14.80 -1.29 6.28
C PRO A 198 14.73 -2.82 6.19
N TRP A 199 15.86 -3.43 5.81
CA TRP A 199 16.07 -4.87 5.61
C TRP A 199 15.37 -5.51 4.40
N GLY A 200 14.60 -4.75 3.63
CA GLY A 200 14.12 -5.16 2.31
C GLY A 200 15.03 -4.68 1.18
N ALA A 201 14.46 -4.58 -0.02
CA ALA A 201 15.10 -4.07 -1.21
C ALA A 201 15.53 -2.60 -0.98
N PRO A 202 16.83 -2.28 -1.02
CA PRO A 202 17.29 -0.90 -0.88
C PRO A 202 16.78 0.00 -2.00
N ALA A 203 16.60 1.29 -1.67
CA ALA A 203 16.16 2.32 -2.61
C ALA A 203 17.27 2.77 -3.58
N ASP A 204 17.81 1.84 -4.37
CA ASP A 204 18.82 2.09 -5.41
C ASP A 204 18.38 1.57 -6.78
N LEU A 205 18.94 2.17 -7.84
CA LEU A 205 18.54 1.88 -9.21
C LEU A 205 18.84 0.44 -9.66
N ASN A 206 19.95 -0.15 -9.21
CA ASN A 206 20.34 -1.48 -9.64
C ASN A 206 19.39 -2.52 -9.07
N THR A 207 19.08 -2.42 -7.78
CA THR A 207 18.11 -3.29 -7.12
C THR A 207 16.71 -3.10 -7.71
N PHE A 208 16.28 -1.85 -7.90
CA PHE A 208 14.99 -1.55 -8.52
C PHE A 208 14.85 -2.18 -9.92
N MET A 209 15.81 -1.96 -10.82
CA MET A 209 15.77 -2.53 -12.17
C MET A 209 15.91 -4.06 -12.18
N ALA A 210 16.64 -4.65 -11.24
CA ALA A 210 16.70 -6.10 -11.09
C ALA A 210 15.32 -6.68 -10.77
N MET A 211 14.55 -6.03 -9.89
CA MET A 211 13.17 -6.44 -9.57
C MET A 211 12.24 -6.22 -10.76
N VAL A 212 12.26 -5.03 -11.39
CA VAL A 212 11.45 -4.71 -12.58
C VAL A 212 11.66 -5.73 -13.70
N ASN A 213 12.92 -6.04 -14.04
CA ASN A 213 13.26 -6.97 -15.10
C ASN A 213 12.81 -8.43 -14.83
N ASN A 214 12.42 -8.74 -13.59
CA ASN A 214 11.89 -10.04 -13.21
C ASN A 214 10.36 -10.07 -13.16
N ILE A 215 9.66 -8.95 -13.35
CA ILE A 215 8.20 -8.92 -13.42
C ILE A 215 7.76 -9.45 -14.80
N PRO A 216 6.80 -10.38 -14.88
CA PRO A 216 6.23 -10.79 -16.16
C PRO A 216 5.62 -9.59 -16.91
N GLU A 217 5.84 -9.49 -18.22
CA GLU A 217 5.37 -8.36 -19.04
C GLU A 217 3.85 -8.15 -19.01
N SER A 218 3.08 -9.22 -18.72
CA SER A 218 1.62 -9.16 -18.61
C SER A 218 1.13 -8.56 -17.28
N TRP A 219 2.01 -8.39 -16.30
CA TRP A 219 1.65 -7.88 -14.98
C TRP A 219 1.70 -6.36 -14.95
N THR A 220 0.78 -5.76 -14.21
CA THR A 220 0.86 -4.34 -13.87
C THR A 220 1.73 -4.20 -12.63
N PHE A 221 2.64 -3.23 -12.63
CA PHE A 221 3.40 -2.90 -11.42
C PHE A 221 3.31 -1.43 -11.06
N SER A 222 3.37 -1.16 -9.76
CA SER A 222 3.60 0.16 -9.16
C SER A 222 4.90 0.10 -8.35
N ALA A 223 5.50 1.24 -8.06
CA ALA A 223 6.61 1.30 -7.12
C ALA A 223 6.60 2.60 -6.31
N PHE A 224 7.13 2.52 -5.08
CA PHE A 224 7.40 3.67 -4.24
C PHE A 224 8.70 3.50 -3.47
N SER A 225 9.14 4.59 -2.85
CA SER A 225 10.16 4.54 -1.81
C SER A 225 9.85 5.52 -0.68
N ILE A 226 10.42 5.27 0.50
CA ILE A 226 10.14 6.05 1.71
C ILE A 226 10.96 7.34 1.81
N GLY A 227 10.40 8.29 2.55
CA GLY A 227 10.99 9.57 2.90
C GLY A 227 11.44 10.36 1.67
N ARG A 228 12.67 10.89 1.72
CA ARG A 228 13.24 11.74 0.66
C ARG A 228 13.30 11.08 -0.73
N LYS A 229 13.18 9.75 -0.81
CA LYS A 229 13.24 8.99 -2.07
C LYS A 229 11.88 8.88 -2.77
N GLN A 230 10.77 9.21 -2.11
CA GLN A 230 9.43 9.08 -2.68
C GLN A 230 9.29 9.77 -4.05
N LEU A 231 9.63 11.06 -4.14
CA LEU A 231 9.49 11.82 -5.39
C LEU A 231 10.50 11.39 -6.46
N GLU A 232 11.68 10.88 -6.09
CA GLU A 232 12.61 10.29 -7.06
C GLU A 232 11.99 9.03 -7.70
N TYR A 233 11.29 8.22 -6.88
CA TYR A 233 10.66 6.99 -7.34
C TYR A 233 9.44 7.21 -8.22
N VAL A 234 8.76 8.37 -8.14
CA VAL A 234 7.74 8.75 -9.13
C VAL A 234 8.34 8.73 -10.54
N ALA A 235 9.51 9.35 -10.74
CA ALA A 235 10.17 9.38 -12.04
C ALA A 235 10.73 8.01 -12.42
N LEU A 236 11.40 7.32 -11.49
CA LEU A 236 12.03 6.01 -11.77
C LEU A 236 10.98 4.95 -12.15
N ALA A 237 9.88 4.87 -11.42
CA ALA A 237 8.82 3.90 -11.69
C ALA A 237 8.17 4.16 -13.05
N ALA A 238 7.86 5.42 -13.35
CA ALA A 238 7.24 5.77 -14.61
C ALA A 238 8.16 5.54 -15.83
N ILE A 239 9.47 5.84 -15.71
CA ILE A 239 10.47 5.52 -16.75
C ILE A 239 10.59 4.01 -16.98
N ALA A 240 10.49 3.22 -15.91
CA ALA A 240 10.52 1.77 -15.97
C ALA A 240 9.21 1.14 -16.53
N GLY A 241 8.21 1.95 -16.88
CA GLY A 241 6.92 1.50 -17.40
C GLY A 241 5.90 1.12 -16.31
N GLY A 242 6.18 1.46 -15.05
CA GLY A 242 5.32 1.21 -13.91
C GLY A 242 4.42 2.40 -13.56
N ASN A 243 3.61 2.18 -12.53
CA ASN A 243 2.76 3.19 -11.90
C ASN A 243 3.43 3.71 -10.62
N VAL A 244 2.87 4.77 -10.02
CA VAL A 244 3.54 5.48 -8.93
C VAL A 244 2.67 5.50 -7.68
N ARG A 245 3.33 5.43 -6.52
CA ARG A 245 2.69 5.66 -5.22
C ARG A 245 3.39 6.79 -4.45
N VAL A 246 2.58 7.68 -3.88
CA VAL A 246 2.99 8.77 -2.99
C VAL A 246 2.03 8.88 -1.81
N GLY A 247 2.31 9.77 -0.86
CA GLY A 247 1.43 10.04 0.26
C GLY A 247 2.17 10.09 1.60
N LEU A 248 1.46 10.52 2.64
CA LEU A 248 2.00 10.74 3.98
C LEU A 248 2.35 9.44 4.71
N GLU A 249 1.81 8.31 4.25
CA GLU A 249 2.25 6.99 4.69
C GLU A 249 3.74 6.78 4.44
N ASP A 250 4.23 7.16 3.26
CA ASP A 250 5.59 6.87 2.86
C ASP A 250 6.54 8.06 3.10
N ASN A 251 6.04 9.30 3.16
CA ASN A 251 6.87 10.50 3.29
C ASN A 251 6.11 11.70 3.88
N LEU A 252 6.69 12.35 4.90
CA LEU A 252 6.08 13.51 5.57
C LEU A 252 6.46 14.87 4.97
N TYR A 253 7.39 14.92 4.01
CA TYR A 253 8.02 16.18 3.58
C TYR A 253 7.87 16.45 2.08
N LEU A 254 7.48 17.67 1.72
CA LEU A 254 7.45 18.13 0.33
C LEU A 254 8.84 18.58 -0.15
N ASP A 255 9.58 19.21 0.76
CA ASP A 255 10.97 19.64 0.57
C ASP A 255 11.69 19.58 1.93
N ARG A 256 12.99 19.85 1.95
CA ARG A 256 13.82 19.83 3.16
C ARG A 256 13.23 20.76 4.22
N GLY A 257 12.67 20.17 5.27
CA GLY A 257 12.08 20.89 6.40
C GLY A 257 10.68 21.45 6.14
N GLN A 258 10.08 21.17 4.99
CA GLN A 258 8.71 21.55 4.66
C GLN A 258 7.81 20.31 4.72
N LEU A 259 6.92 20.25 5.71
CA LEU A 259 5.91 19.19 5.79
C LEU A 259 4.95 19.26 4.60
N ALA A 260 4.50 18.09 4.14
CA ALA A 260 3.52 17.94 3.07
C ALA A 260 2.13 17.64 3.61
N THR A 261 1.12 17.90 2.78
CA THR A 261 -0.17 17.21 2.80
C THR A 261 -0.18 16.10 1.74
N ASN A 262 -1.13 15.16 1.80
CA ASN A 262 -1.32 14.17 0.73
C ASN A 262 -1.55 14.83 -0.64
N HIS A 263 -2.36 15.90 -0.66
CA HIS A 263 -2.61 16.71 -1.86
C HIS A 263 -1.32 17.25 -2.48
N ASP A 264 -0.41 17.83 -1.68
CA ASP A 264 0.86 18.39 -2.18
C ASP A 264 1.73 17.34 -2.87
N LEU A 265 1.76 16.11 -2.33
CA LEU A 265 2.53 15.01 -2.87
C LEU A 265 1.94 14.48 -4.19
N VAL A 266 0.61 14.39 -4.27
CA VAL A 266 -0.09 14.00 -5.51
C VAL A 266 0.13 15.04 -6.60
N GLU A 267 -0.04 16.34 -6.30
CA GLU A 267 0.23 17.40 -7.29
C GLU A 267 1.69 17.39 -7.76
N ARG A 268 2.64 17.16 -6.85
CA ARG A 268 4.06 17.05 -7.20
C ARG A 268 4.31 15.84 -8.11
N ALA A 269 3.70 14.70 -7.83
CA ALA A 269 3.80 13.51 -8.66
C ALA A 269 3.20 13.75 -10.06
N ALA A 270 2.00 14.34 -10.12
CA ALA A 270 1.34 14.67 -11.37
C ALA A 270 2.16 15.64 -12.24
N ALA A 271 2.79 16.65 -11.61
CA ALA A 271 3.69 17.59 -12.29
C ALA A 271 4.94 16.91 -12.86
N ILE A 272 5.53 15.96 -12.12
CA ILE A 272 6.67 15.15 -12.60
C ILE A 272 6.27 14.33 -13.82
N LEU A 273 5.17 13.58 -13.74
CA LEU A 273 4.67 12.73 -14.83
C LEU A 273 4.33 13.56 -16.08
N SER A 274 3.60 14.66 -15.89
CA SER A 274 3.23 15.57 -16.98
C SER A 274 4.47 16.21 -17.63
N GLY A 275 5.48 16.57 -16.82
CA GLY A 275 6.76 17.09 -17.32
C GLY A 275 7.54 16.10 -18.18
N MET A 276 7.28 14.80 -18.04
CA MET A 276 7.83 13.74 -18.87
C MET A 276 6.92 13.32 -20.04
N ASN A 277 5.80 14.02 -20.25
CA ASN A 277 4.75 13.67 -21.23
C ASN A 277 4.14 12.28 -21.00
N ILE A 278 3.96 11.89 -19.74
CA ILE A 278 3.25 10.67 -19.36
C ILE A 278 1.80 11.03 -19.06
N ASP A 279 0.87 10.35 -19.72
CA ASP A 279 -0.56 10.53 -19.48
C ASP A 279 -0.96 9.94 -18.13
N ILE A 280 -1.70 10.70 -17.32
CA ILE A 280 -2.13 10.26 -15.98
C ILE A 280 -3.50 9.59 -16.10
N MET A 281 -3.55 8.30 -15.79
CA MET A 281 -4.80 7.52 -15.77
C MET A 281 -5.68 7.97 -14.59
N ASN A 282 -6.98 8.13 -14.85
CA ASN A 282 -7.98 8.37 -13.81
C ASN A 282 -8.49 7.04 -13.21
N ALA A 283 -9.40 7.11 -12.24
CA ALA A 283 -9.95 5.93 -11.57
C ALA A 283 -10.66 4.96 -12.53
N ASP A 284 -11.40 5.44 -13.52
CA ASP A 284 -12.10 4.60 -14.49
C ASP A 284 -11.11 3.89 -15.43
N ASP A 285 -10.05 4.58 -15.85
CA ASP A 285 -8.96 3.96 -16.64
C ASP A 285 -8.30 2.82 -15.85
N VAL A 286 -8.09 3.01 -14.54
CA VAL A 286 -7.54 1.96 -13.65
C VAL A 286 -8.51 0.80 -13.52
N ARG A 287 -9.81 1.06 -13.32
CA ARG A 287 -10.84 0.03 -13.24
C ARG A 287 -10.90 -0.82 -14.51
N GLU A 288 -10.86 -0.20 -15.67
CA GLU A 288 -10.83 -0.90 -16.96
C GLU A 288 -9.57 -1.74 -17.10
N LYS A 289 -8.39 -1.13 -16.87
CA LYS A 289 -7.09 -1.81 -17.00
C LYS A 289 -6.96 -3.01 -16.07
N MET A 290 -7.43 -2.88 -14.83
CA MET A 290 -7.28 -3.89 -13.78
C MET A 290 -8.50 -4.80 -13.62
N GLN A 291 -9.53 -4.63 -14.46
CA GLN A 291 -10.79 -5.36 -14.42
C GLN A 291 -11.38 -5.36 -12.99
N LEU A 292 -11.43 -4.19 -12.37
CA LEU A 292 -11.88 -4.05 -10.99
C LEU A 292 -13.40 -4.13 -10.92
N THR A 293 -13.89 -4.78 -9.86
CA THR A 293 -15.32 -4.83 -9.57
C THR A 293 -15.64 -3.73 -8.57
N ARG A 294 -16.49 -2.79 -8.98
CA ARG A 294 -17.07 -1.81 -8.07
C ARG A 294 -18.17 -2.47 -7.24
N HIS A 295 -17.95 -2.54 -5.93
CA HIS A 295 -18.96 -3.00 -4.99
C HIS A 295 -19.56 -1.79 -4.28
N GLY A 296 -20.85 -1.50 -4.53
CA GLY A 296 -21.54 -0.31 -4.00
C GLY A 296 -21.34 0.92 -4.86
#